data_AF-A0A9W8EXY0-F1
#
_entry.id   AF-A0A9W8EXY0-F1
#
_cell.length_a   1.000
_cell.length_b   1.000
_cell.length_c   1.000
_cell.angle_alpha   90.00
_cell.angle_beta   90.00
_cell.angle_gamma   90.00
#
_symmetry.space_group_name_H-M   'P 1'
#
loop_
_entity.id
_entity.type
_entity.pdbx_description
1 polymer ?
#
loop_
_entity_poly.entity_id
_entity_poly.type
_entity_poly.pdbx_seq_one_letter_code
_entity_poly.pdbx_strand_id
1 'polypeptide(L)'
;MGLRTARPLLFRATTPASLFGDEVPNPEHVPQPTPNRIKGSYHWMNERAVTLLSVPLLATAFVYGPHAINDMLLGIVLPVHAHMGFGSVLLDYFEHRRWPVISRVLKYALFGITGLAMFGAWRINTTDVGLTAYFSRLWNANKSQKTKE
;
A
#
# COMPACT_ATOMS: atom_id res chain seq x y z
N MET A 1 -22.83 59.67 29.26
CA MET A 1 -22.88 58.19 29.19
C MET A 1 -22.49 57.79 27.77
N GLY A 2 -21.18 57.65 27.50
CA GLY A 2 -20.65 57.39 26.16
C GLY A 2 -20.30 55.92 26.01
N LEU A 3 -21.05 55.19 25.17
CA LEU A 3 -20.79 53.80 24.85
C LEU A 3 -19.46 53.68 24.10
N ARG A 4 -18.44 53.17 24.78
CA ARG A 4 -17.18 52.75 24.17
C ARG A 4 -17.47 51.51 23.32
N THR A 5 -17.46 51.67 22.01
CA THR A 5 -17.53 50.55 21.06
C THR A 5 -16.27 49.70 21.23
N ALA A 6 -16.47 48.44 21.62
CA ALA A 6 -15.37 47.48 21.70
C ALA A 6 -14.82 47.25 20.30
N ARG A 7 -13.56 47.65 20.07
CA ARG A 7 -12.81 47.25 18.87
C ARG A 7 -12.74 45.72 18.84
N PRO A 8 -13.12 45.05 17.74
CA PRO A 8 -12.91 43.61 17.63
C PRO A 8 -11.41 43.36 17.74
N LEU A 9 -11.05 42.51 18.70
CA LEU A 9 -9.69 42.01 18.86
C LEU A 9 -9.28 41.37 17.53
N LEU A 10 -8.38 42.05 16.81
CA LEU A 10 -7.67 41.47 15.68
C LEU A 10 -7.05 40.18 16.18
N PHE A 11 -7.58 39.05 15.71
CA PHE A 11 -6.95 37.75 15.88
C PHE A 11 -5.64 37.84 15.10
N ARG A 12 -4.57 38.30 15.77
CA ARG A 12 -3.22 38.31 15.23
C ARG A 12 -2.85 36.84 15.13
N ALA A 13 -2.99 36.27 13.94
CA ALA A 13 -2.41 34.98 13.61
C ALA A 13 -0.92 35.08 13.95
N THR A 14 -0.54 34.47 15.07
CA THR A 14 0.86 34.29 15.42
C THR A 14 1.42 33.37 14.35
N THR A 15 2.21 33.90 13.43
CA THR A 15 3.11 33.09 12.61
C THR A 15 3.96 32.28 13.59
N PRO A 16 3.87 30.94 13.63
CA PRO A 16 4.80 30.17 14.42
C PRO A 16 6.15 30.28 13.71
N ALA A 17 7.04 31.10 14.28
CA ALA A 17 8.45 31.08 13.92
C ALA A 17 8.95 29.64 14.12
N SER A 18 9.21 28.96 13.01
CA SER A 18 9.57 27.55 12.97
C SER A 18 10.97 27.37 13.56
N LEU A 19 11.03 26.69 14.72
CA LEU A 19 12.30 26.24 15.28
C LEU A 19 12.96 25.15 14.41
N PHE A 20 12.20 24.54 13.48
CA PHE A 20 12.67 23.59 12.48
C PHE A 20 11.85 23.72 11.18
N GLY A 21 12.46 24.18 10.09
CA GLY A 21 11.89 24.21 8.73
C GLY A 21 11.56 25.62 8.20
N ASP A 22 11.59 25.79 6.89
CA ASP A 22 11.21 27.05 6.22
C ASP A 22 9.73 27.42 6.49
N GLU A 23 9.40 28.72 6.39
CA GLU A 23 8.01 29.21 6.50
C GLU A 23 7.07 28.40 5.61
N VAL A 24 5.98 27.88 6.17
CA VAL A 24 4.92 27.23 5.39
C VAL A 24 4.19 28.31 4.59
N PRO A 25 4.26 28.32 3.24
CA PRO A 25 3.62 29.36 2.45
C PRO A 25 2.10 29.34 2.64
N ASN A 26 1.47 30.53 2.66
CA ASN A 26 0.01 30.66 2.65
C ASN A 26 -0.60 29.79 1.52
N PRO A 27 -1.56 28.88 1.79
CA PRO A 27 -2.08 27.93 0.80
C PRO A 27 -2.63 28.56 -0.48
N GLU A 28 -3.06 29.83 -0.46
CA GLU A 28 -3.47 30.57 -1.67
C GLU A 28 -2.35 30.76 -2.70
N HIS A 29 -1.08 30.73 -2.28
CA HIS A 29 0.09 30.96 -3.14
C HIS A 29 0.80 29.67 -3.57
N VAL A 30 0.31 28.49 -3.16
CA VAL A 30 0.93 27.21 -3.54
C VAL A 30 0.43 26.80 -4.94
N PRO A 31 1.33 26.61 -5.93
CA PRO A 31 0.94 26.14 -7.25
C PRO A 31 0.22 24.79 -7.14
N GLN A 32 -1.05 24.76 -7.55
CA GLN A 32 -1.81 23.52 -7.56
C GLN A 32 -1.30 22.64 -8.71
N PRO A 33 -1.05 21.34 -8.47
CA PRO A 33 -0.67 20.44 -9.55
C PRO A 33 -1.80 20.35 -10.58
N THR A 34 -1.46 20.26 -11.86
CA THR A 34 -2.47 20.10 -12.91
C THR A 34 -3.26 18.81 -12.71
N PRO A 35 -4.61 18.85 -12.80
CA PRO A 35 -5.43 17.67 -12.58
C PRO A 35 -5.05 16.53 -13.54
N ASN A 36 -4.71 15.36 -13.00
CA ASN A 36 -4.39 14.17 -13.78
C ASN A 36 -5.15 12.96 -13.23
N ARG A 37 -6.13 12.46 -14.01
CA ARG A 37 -6.98 11.33 -13.61
C ARG A 37 -6.19 10.04 -13.39
N ILE A 38 -5.09 9.83 -14.12
CA ILE A 38 -4.26 8.63 -14.01
C ILE A 38 -3.59 8.58 -12.64
N LYS A 39 -3.09 9.72 -12.14
CA LYS A 39 -2.39 9.79 -10.85
C LYS A 39 -3.31 9.75 -9.63
N GLY A 40 -4.58 10.12 -9.81
CA GLY A 40 -5.56 10.16 -8.71
C GLY A 40 -6.64 9.09 -8.86
N SER A 41 -7.68 9.42 -9.64
CA SER A 41 -8.91 8.62 -9.73
C SER A 41 -8.70 7.19 -10.20
N TYR A 42 -7.90 6.96 -11.25
CA TYR A 42 -7.66 5.60 -11.75
C TYR A 42 -6.80 4.79 -10.79
N HIS A 43 -5.80 5.40 -10.16
CA HIS A 43 -5.01 4.71 -9.14
C HIS A 43 -5.90 4.24 -7.99
N TRP A 44 -6.76 5.13 -7.47
CA TRP A 44 -7.74 4.78 -6.43
C TRP A 44 -8.69 3.66 -6.87
N MET A 45 -9.25 3.76 -8.08
CA MET A 45 -10.17 2.74 -8.61
C MET A 45 -9.48 1.37 -8.74
N ASN A 46 -8.23 1.34 -9.21
CA ASN A 46 -7.46 0.10 -9.35
C ASN A 46 -7.19 -0.56 -7.99
N GLU A 47 -6.86 0.23 -6.95
CA GLU A 47 -6.67 -0.29 -5.60
C GLU A 47 -7.94 -0.96 -5.06
N ARG A 48 -9.10 -0.32 -5.27
CA ARG A 48 -10.39 -0.88 -4.84
C ARG A 48 -10.73 -2.12 -5.65
N ALA A 49 -10.50 -2.13 -6.95
CA ALA A 49 -10.74 -3.30 -7.80
C ALA A 49 -9.94 -4.51 -7.33
N VAL A 50 -8.63 -4.36 -7.08
CA VAL A 50 -7.78 -5.47 -6.60
C VAL A 50 -8.20 -5.93 -5.20
N THR A 51 -8.62 -5.02 -4.33
CA THR A 51 -9.13 -5.37 -2.99
C THR A 51 -10.47 -6.12 -3.06
N LEU A 52 -11.36 -5.72 -3.97
CA LEU A 52 -12.63 -6.43 -4.18
C LEU A 52 -12.41 -7.81 -4.80
N LEU A 53 -11.41 -7.96 -5.66
CA LEU A 53 -11.05 -9.26 -6.25
C LEU A 53 -10.37 -10.20 -5.27
N SER A 54 -9.61 -9.69 -4.29
CA SER A 54 -8.93 -10.56 -3.32
C SER A 54 -9.90 -11.29 -2.38
N VAL A 55 -11.03 -10.67 -2.03
CA VAL A 55 -12.05 -11.27 -1.15
C VAL A 55 -12.61 -12.60 -1.68
N PRO A 56 -13.19 -12.67 -2.90
CA PRO A 56 -13.73 -13.94 -3.41
C PRO A 56 -12.63 -14.97 -3.66
N LEU A 57 -11.41 -14.57 -4.07
CA LEU A 57 -10.30 -15.49 -4.31
C LEU A 57 -9.78 -16.15 -3.01
N LEU A 58 -9.79 -15.40 -1.91
CA LEU A 58 -9.49 -15.96 -0.60
C LEU A 58 -10.64 -16.85 -0.12
N ALA A 59 -11.89 -16.39 -0.27
CA ALA A 59 -13.06 -17.18 0.11
C ALA A 59 -13.10 -18.54 -0.62
N THR A 60 -12.83 -18.58 -1.92
CA THR A 60 -12.72 -19.83 -2.69
C THR A 60 -11.60 -20.72 -2.18
N ALA A 61 -10.43 -20.17 -1.85
CA ALA A 61 -9.33 -20.96 -1.29
C ALA A 61 -9.69 -21.61 0.05
N PHE A 62 -10.44 -20.92 0.92
CA PHE A 62 -10.87 -21.45 2.21
C PHE A 62 -12.00 -22.47 2.11
N VAL A 63 -12.99 -22.23 1.23
CA VAL A 63 -14.19 -23.09 1.12
C VAL A 63 -13.94 -24.29 0.22
N TYR A 64 -13.34 -24.09 -0.95
CA TYR A 64 -13.14 -25.14 -1.94
C TYR A 64 -11.80 -25.87 -1.76
N GLY A 65 -10.80 -25.20 -1.17
CA GLY A 65 -9.46 -25.76 -0.98
C GLY A 65 -8.57 -25.58 -2.21
N PRO A 66 -7.53 -26.42 -2.37
CA PRO A 66 -6.52 -26.24 -3.42
C PRO A 66 -7.11 -26.37 -4.83
N HIS A 67 -6.98 -25.33 -5.64
CA HIS A 67 -7.45 -25.32 -7.02
C HIS A 67 -6.49 -24.52 -7.91
N ALA A 68 -5.98 -25.14 -8.98
CA ALA A 68 -4.90 -24.59 -9.80
C ALA A 68 -5.19 -23.18 -10.34
N ILE A 69 -6.41 -22.93 -10.85
CA ILE A 69 -6.76 -21.60 -11.38
C ILE A 69 -6.82 -20.56 -10.26
N ASN A 70 -7.37 -20.93 -9.10
CA ASN A 70 -7.51 -20.01 -7.98
C ASN A 70 -6.12 -19.66 -7.41
N ASP A 71 -5.25 -20.66 -7.29
CA ASP A 71 -3.87 -20.51 -6.83
C ASP A 71 -3.05 -19.64 -7.80
N MET A 72 -3.23 -19.78 -9.12
CA MET A 72 -2.61 -18.88 -10.10
C MET A 72 -3.09 -17.44 -9.96
N LEU A 73 -4.40 -17.23 -9.78
CA LEU A 73 -4.97 -15.90 -9.58
C LEU A 73 -4.48 -15.28 -8.26
N LEU A 74 -4.44 -16.04 -7.17
CA LEU A 74 -3.88 -15.61 -5.88
C LEU A 74 -2.40 -15.26 -5.99
N GLY A 75 -1.63 -16.01 -6.79
CA GLY A 75 -0.22 -15.73 -7.08
C GLY A 75 0.05 -14.40 -7.79
N ILE A 76 -0.99 -13.77 -8.35
CA ILE A 76 -0.90 -12.44 -8.99
C ILE A 76 -1.57 -11.38 -8.11
N VAL A 77 -2.81 -11.61 -7.70
CA VAL A 77 -3.62 -10.63 -6.98
C VAL A 77 -3.02 -10.28 -5.63
N LEU A 78 -2.48 -11.26 -4.88
CA LEU A 78 -1.88 -10.99 -3.57
C LEU A 78 -0.59 -10.15 -3.67
N PRO A 79 0.41 -10.48 -4.52
CA PRO A 79 1.57 -9.61 -4.71
C PRO A 79 1.22 -8.23 -5.23
N VAL A 80 0.26 -8.10 -6.15
CA VAL A 80 -0.17 -6.79 -6.68
C VAL A 80 -0.86 -5.96 -5.60
N HIS A 81 -1.72 -6.57 -4.77
CA HIS A 81 -2.32 -5.89 -3.62
C HIS A 81 -1.26 -5.35 -2.66
N ALA A 82 -0.28 -6.20 -2.31
CA ALA A 82 0.83 -5.83 -1.45
C ALA A 82 1.70 -4.72 -2.08
N HIS A 83 1.96 -4.79 -3.40
CA HIS A 83 2.73 -3.77 -4.11
C HIS A 83 2.11 -2.37 -4.00
N MET A 84 0.79 -2.25 -4.17
CA MET A 84 0.11 -0.95 -4.02
C MET A 84 0.12 -0.47 -2.57
N GLY A 85 -0.13 -1.36 -1.61
CA GLY A 85 -0.09 -1.03 -0.18
C GLY A 85 1.29 -0.60 0.31
N PHE A 86 2.36 -1.28 -0.10
CA PHE A 86 3.72 -0.82 0.20
C PHE A 86 4.09 0.44 -0.58
N GLY A 87 3.50 0.64 -1.77
CA GLY A 87 3.65 1.87 -2.53
C GLY A 87 3.15 3.11 -1.76
N SER A 88 2.00 3.02 -1.09
CA SER A 88 1.50 4.13 -0.26
C SER A 88 2.37 4.37 0.98
N VAL A 89 2.79 3.30 1.68
CA VAL A 89 3.77 3.40 2.79
C VAL A 89 5.04 4.13 2.33
N LEU A 90 5.52 3.81 1.13
CA LEU A 90 6.73 4.45 0.61
C LEU A 90 6.52 5.94 0.32
N LEU A 91 5.36 6.33 -0.19
CA LEU A 91 5.03 7.73 -0.44
C LEU A 91 4.86 8.54 0.85
N ASP A 92 4.29 7.93 1.90
CA ASP A 92 4.01 8.61 3.17
C ASP A 92 5.27 8.81 4.02
N TYR A 93 6.17 7.81 4.06
CA TYR A 93 7.35 7.85 4.94
C TYR A 93 8.65 8.25 4.22
N PHE A 94 8.76 7.97 2.91
CA PHE A 94 9.96 8.25 2.12
C PHE A 94 9.66 9.24 0.99
N GLU A 95 9.21 10.44 1.38
CA GLU A 95 8.88 11.49 0.43
C GLU A 95 10.06 11.85 -0.48
N HIS A 96 9.78 12.03 -1.78
CA HIS A 96 10.82 12.33 -2.76
C HIS A 96 11.49 13.68 -2.52
N ARG A 97 10.77 14.64 -1.92
CA ARG A 97 11.28 15.99 -1.63
C ARG A 97 12.43 15.97 -0.62
N ARG A 98 12.33 15.13 0.41
CA ARG A 98 13.33 15.03 1.47
C ARG A 98 14.39 13.98 1.20
N TRP A 99 14.03 12.87 0.55
CA TRP A 99 14.93 11.72 0.33
C TRP A 99 14.94 11.24 -1.13
N PRO A 100 15.42 12.05 -2.09
CA PRO A 100 15.25 11.77 -3.52
C PRO A 100 15.95 10.51 -4.02
N VAL A 101 17.08 10.14 -3.39
CA VAL A 101 17.84 8.93 -3.74
C VAL A 101 17.20 7.68 -3.13
N ILE A 102 16.94 7.71 -1.81
CA ILE A 102 16.36 6.57 -1.09
C ILE A 102 14.98 6.22 -1.63
N SER A 103 14.12 7.23 -1.86
CA SER A 103 12.77 7.00 -2.39
C SER A 103 12.81 6.30 -3.76
N ARG A 104 13.81 6.62 -4.59
CA ARG A 104 14.01 6.00 -5.90
C ARG A 104 14.48 4.56 -5.79
N VAL A 105 15.48 4.30 -4.94
CA VAL A 105 15.99 2.95 -4.69
C VAL A 105 14.88 2.05 -4.16
N LEU A 106 14.15 2.50 -3.13
CA LEU A 106 13.07 1.72 -2.52
C LEU A 106 11.93 1.45 -3.51
N LYS A 107 11.62 2.40 -4.40
CA LYS A 107 10.62 2.17 -5.46
C LYS A 107 11.04 1.03 -6.39
N TYR A 108 12.28 1.03 -6.88
CA TYR A 108 12.75 -0.06 -7.75
C TYR A 108 12.92 -1.38 -7.00
N ALA A 109 13.35 -1.33 -5.74
CA ALA A 109 13.40 -2.51 -4.88
C ALA A 109 12.01 -3.13 -4.69
N LEU A 110 10.97 -2.32 -4.49
CA LEU A 110 9.60 -2.78 -4.39
C LEU A 110 9.14 -3.48 -5.67
N PHE A 111 9.45 -2.94 -6.85
CA PHE A 111 9.20 -3.62 -8.13
C PHE A 111 9.94 -4.96 -8.21
N GLY A 112 11.22 -5.00 -7.83
CA GLY A 112 12.02 -6.22 -7.82
C GLY A 112 11.46 -7.30 -6.89
N ILE A 113 11.11 -6.93 -5.65
CA ILE A 113 10.51 -7.84 -4.66
C ILE A 113 9.16 -8.35 -5.15
N THR A 114 8.34 -7.48 -5.75
CA THR A 114 7.02 -7.88 -6.29
C THR A 114 7.17 -8.86 -7.44
N GLY A 115 8.07 -8.59 -8.39
CA GLY A 115 8.36 -9.50 -9.49
C GLY A 115 8.91 -10.85 -9.02
N LEU A 116 9.80 -10.83 -8.02
CA LEU A 116 10.34 -12.06 -7.42
C LEU A 116 9.24 -12.86 -6.70
N ALA A 117 8.36 -12.20 -5.95
CA ALA A 117 7.23 -12.84 -5.26
C ALA A 117 6.26 -13.49 -6.26
N MET A 118 5.91 -12.78 -7.34
CA MET A 118 5.07 -13.34 -8.41
C MET A 118 5.74 -14.51 -9.12
N PHE A 119 7.04 -14.42 -9.41
CA PHE A 119 7.80 -15.53 -10.00
C PHE A 119 7.86 -16.75 -9.08
N GLY A 120 8.09 -16.54 -7.78
CA GLY A 120 8.07 -17.60 -6.77
C GLY A 120 6.69 -18.27 -6.66
N ALA A 121 5.62 -17.48 -6.63
CA ALA A 121 4.25 -17.99 -6.67
C ALA A 121 3.97 -18.81 -7.94
N TRP A 122 4.38 -18.30 -9.10
CA TRP A 122 4.25 -19.03 -10.38
C TRP A 122 5.01 -20.36 -10.36
N ARG A 123 6.24 -20.40 -9.82
CA ARG A 123 7.02 -21.64 -9.67
C ARG A 123 6.33 -22.64 -8.75
N ILE A 124 5.82 -22.19 -7.60
CA ILE A 124 5.07 -23.05 -6.65
C ILE A 124 3.80 -23.61 -7.30
N ASN A 125 3.10 -22.80 -8.09
CA ASN A 125 1.86 -23.22 -8.73
C ASN A 125 2.05 -24.12 -9.95
N THR A 126 3.18 -24.04 -10.65
CA THR A 126 3.44 -24.84 -11.87
C THR A 126 4.26 -26.10 -11.61
N THR A 127 5.22 -26.02 -10.68
CA THR A 127 6.22 -27.09 -10.47
C THR A 127 5.99 -27.84 -9.15
N ASP A 128 5.24 -27.26 -8.22
CA ASP A 128 4.96 -27.84 -6.91
C ASP A 128 3.43 -28.01 -6.71
N VAL A 129 2.99 -28.18 -5.46
CA VAL A 129 1.64 -28.56 -5.07
C VAL A 129 0.59 -27.45 -5.19
N GLY A 130 0.99 -26.21 -5.49
CA GLY A 130 0.11 -25.03 -5.49
C GLY A 130 0.11 -24.27 -4.15
N LEU A 131 -0.12 -22.95 -4.21
CA LEU A 131 -0.08 -22.06 -3.05
C LEU A 131 -1.02 -22.51 -1.91
N THR A 132 -2.27 -22.84 -2.20
CA THR A 132 -3.25 -23.15 -1.15
C THR A 132 -2.91 -24.46 -0.44
N ALA A 133 -2.49 -25.49 -1.20
CA ALA A 133 -2.01 -26.75 -0.63
C ALA A 133 -0.70 -26.57 0.14
N TYR A 134 0.22 -25.74 -0.38
CA TYR A 134 1.48 -25.41 0.25
C TYR A 134 1.25 -24.79 1.63
N PHE A 135 0.40 -23.77 1.72
CA PHE A 135 0.04 -23.14 3.00
C PHE A 135 -0.66 -24.09 3.96
N SER A 136 -1.56 -24.95 3.46
CA SER A 136 -2.24 -25.95 4.31
C SER A 136 -1.24 -26.95 4.91
N ARG A 137 -0.25 -27.39 4.14
CA ARG A 137 0.83 -28.28 4.62
C ARG A 137 1.73 -27.56 5.62
N LEU A 138 2.09 -26.32 5.33
CA LEU A 138 2.92 -25.49 6.21
C LEU A 138 2.23 -25.30 7.58
N TRP A 139 0.93 -25.02 7.58
CA TRP A 139 0.15 -24.85 8.81
C TRP A 139 0.07 -26.13 9.66
N ASN A 140 0.01 -27.30 9.02
CA ASN A 140 -0.11 -28.60 9.70
C ASN A 140 1.24 -29.32 9.90
N ALA A 141 2.37 -28.69 9.56
CA ALA A 141 3.69 -29.33 9.59
C ALA A 141 4.04 -29.93 10.95
N ASN A 142 3.67 -29.27 12.05
CA ASN A 142 3.96 -29.72 13.42
C ASN A 142 3.24 -31.03 13.79
N LYS A 143 2.07 -31.30 13.22
CA LYS A 143 1.32 -32.54 13.50
C LYS A 143 1.98 -33.75 12.82
N SER A 144 2.56 -33.54 11.64
CA SER A 144 3.26 -34.58 10.88
C SER A 144 4.52 -35.08 11.59
N GLN A 145 5.23 -34.20 12.33
CA GLN A 145 6.44 -34.56 13.07
C GLN A 145 6.14 -35.49 14.26
N LYS A 146 5.11 -35.17 15.06
CA LYS A 146 4.74 -35.97 16.24
C LYS A 146 4.30 -37.40 15.95
N THR A 147 3.88 -37.72 14.73
CA THR A 147 3.49 -39.09 14.35
C THR A 147 4.68 -39.97 13.99
N LYS A 148 5.86 -39.37 13.73
CA LYS A 148 7.07 -40.09 13.33
C LYS A 148 8.01 -40.40 14.50
N GLU A 149 7.80 -39.75 15.63
CA GLU A 149 8.43 -40.05 16.94
C GLU A 149 7.60 -41.12 17.67
#